data_AF-A0A6P5AA39-F1
#
_entry.id   AF-A0A6P5AA39-F1
#
_cell.length_a   1.000
_cell.length_b   1.000
_cell.length_c   1.000
_cell.angle_alpha   90.00
_cell.angle_beta   90.00
_cell.angle_gamma   90.00
#
_symmetry.space_group_name_H-M   'P 1'
#
loop_
_entity.id
_entity.type
_entity.pdbx_description
1 polymer ?
#
loop_
_entity_poly.entity_id
_entity_poly.type
_entity_poly.pdbx_seq_one_letter_code
_entity_poly.pdbx_strand_id
1 'polypeptide(L)'
;MPKVRSVDRPPDGGWGWVVVASTFFVNMLVVGTLKSFGVFYAEFREVFQESAGMTSFISSILGGMLLMCSVFAGALSNLTSCRTVIITGGVISAVGLVVSFFARTMTHLFFSVGVLTGFGLSLMHSPSMAIIGRYFGRRHATANGVGVCGSGIGTFAFAPLYQFLVDEFGWRGALLIVAGIPLNGCVCGAMMRPIHLKEDCKEEEGEKVMEAFDVTLLKHRPFLVYCVSLFGTSLGSSMIFVHLVAHAQHVGMEKTPAAFLLSILGISEAVSRPLHGWLSDRVHISKLYYYMVGNIGLAILNIAIPFGRTYTGLVVCMVLYGFFSGSFNALLAVMVRIYSSISRISSGLGWALVFEGAAFLLGPPIAGWLYDATGNYDMSFYAAGIFIFLSAVVLFLIPCSTPRGSSSIGSATSEPNQDGIKIVAFRNLGTETGKSDSSGQSNPGFEE
;
A
#
# COMPACT_ATOMS: atom_id res chain seq x y z
N MET A 1 -3.99 -38.27 0.52
CA MET A 1 -3.62 -36.85 0.36
C MET A 1 -2.71 -36.72 -0.85
N PRO A 2 -3.08 -35.97 -1.90
CA PRO A 2 -2.20 -35.77 -3.05
C PRO A 2 -0.95 -34.99 -2.60
N LYS A 3 0.25 -35.50 -2.91
CA LYS A 3 1.53 -34.85 -2.60
C LYS A 3 1.55 -33.45 -3.23
N VAL A 4 1.37 -32.41 -2.40
CA VAL A 4 1.51 -31.03 -2.83
C VAL A 4 2.98 -30.81 -3.21
N ARG A 5 3.24 -30.50 -4.49
CA ARG A 5 4.59 -30.21 -4.98
C ARG A 5 5.08 -28.92 -4.31
N SER A 6 5.96 -29.03 -3.32
CA SER A 6 6.65 -27.89 -2.72
C SER A 6 7.73 -27.38 -3.68
N VAL A 7 7.77 -26.07 -3.93
CA VAL A 7 8.78 -25.44 -4.79
C VAL A 7 9.88 -24.82 -3.92
N ASP A 8 11.15 -25.00 -4.32
CA ASP A 8 12.32 -24.52 -3.57
C ASP A 8 12.60 -23.01 -3.76
N ARG A 9 12.14 -22.41 -4.86
CA ARG A 9 12.37 -21.00 -5.21
C ARG A 9 11.17 -20.40 -5.93
N PRO A 10 10.95 -19.08 -5.87
CA PRO A 10 9.94 -18.41 -6.67
C PRO A 10 10.15 -18.73 -8.16
N PRO A 11 9.09 -19.13 -8.89
CA PRO A 11 9.21 -19.52 -10.31
C PRO A 11 9.58 -18.35 -11.24
N ASP A 12 9.44 -17.09 -10.81
CA ASP A 12 9.83 -15.87 -11.55
C ASP A 12 9.28 -15.82 -13.00
N GLY A 13 8.13 -16.45 -13.25
CA GLY A 13 7.51 -16.56 -14.58
C GLY A 13 6.32 -17.52 -14.67
N GLY A 14 5.91 -17.85 -15.89
CA GLY A 14 4.81 -18.79 -16.19
C GLY A 14 3.46 -18.32 -15.65
N TRP A 15 2.80 -19.17 -14.86
CA TRP A 15 1.52 -18.85 -14.21
C TRP A 15 1.59 -17.62 -13.29
N GLY A 16 2.79 -17.21 -12.85
CA GLY A 16 2.97 -15.96 -12.10
C GLY A 16 2.41 -14.74 -12.82
N TRP A 17 2.49 -14.66 -14.16
CA TRP A 17 1.92 -13.54 -14.91
C TRP A 17 0.38 -13.57 -14.95
N VAL A 18 -0.22 -14.76 -14.90
CA VAL A 18 -1.68 -14.91 -14.75
C VAL A 18 -2.12 -14.44 -13.37
N VAL A 19 -1.32 -14.73 -12.33
CA VAL A 19 -1.55 -14.21 -10.97
C VAL A 19 -1.41 -12.68 -10.94
N VAL A 20 -0.39 -12.11 -11.59
CA VAL A 20 -0.23 -10.64 -11.69
C VAL A 20 -1.43 -10.00 -12.40
N ALA A 21 -1.91 -10.58 -13.50
CA ALA A 21 -3.12 -10.11 -14.18
C ALA A 21 -4.36 -10.22 -13.27
N SER A 22 -4.46 -11.28 -12.49
CA SER A 22 -5.55 -11.44 -11.51
C SER A 22 -5.47 -10.39 -10.41
N THR A 23 -4.28 -10.11 -9.87
CA THR A 23 -4.06 -9.03 -8.88
C THR A 23 -4.36 -7.66 -9.47
N PHE A 24 -4.02 -7.42 -10.74
CA PHE A 24 -4.41 -6.21 -11.47
C PHE A 24 -5.93 -6.00 -11.44
N PHE A 25 -6.70 -7.02 -11.81
CA PHE A 25 -8.16 -6.93 -11.77
C PHE A 25 -8.68 -6.81 -10.33
N VAL A 26 -8.14 -7.54 -9.37
CA VAL A 26 -8.55 -7.38 -7.95
C VAL A 26 -8.32 -5.95 -7.47
N ASN A 27 -7.16 -5.35 -7.74
CA ASN A 27 -6.88 -3.97 -7.36
C ASN A 27 -7.77 -2.96 -8.10
N MET A 28 -8.10 -3.24 -9.37
CA MET A 28 -9.08 -2.46 -10.12
C MET A 28 -10.46 -2.50 -9.44
N LEU A 29 -10.94 -3.70 -9.08
CA LEU A 29 -12.23 -3.90 -8.40
C LEU A 29 -12.25 -3.23 -7.02
N VAL A 30 -11.24 -3.48 -6.19
CA VAL A 30 -11.17 -3.00 -4.81
C VAL A 30 -10.99 -1.49 -4.75
N VAL A 31 -9.87 -0.98 -5.28
CA VAL A 31 -9.51 0.44 -5.11
C VAL A 31 -10.38 1.32 -5.98
N GLY A 32 -10.76 0.84 -7.17
CA GLY A 32 -11.75 1.52 -8.01
C GLY A 32 -13.07 1.69 -7.28
N THR A 33 -13.61 0.62 -6.67
CA THR A 33 -14.87 0.73 -5.91
C THR A 33 -14.74 1.73 -4.76
N LEU A 34 -13.65 1.68 -3.98
CA LEU A 34 -13.43 2.60 -2.87
C LEU A 34 -13.41 4.07 -3.33
N LYS A 35 -12.57 4.40 -4.33
CA LYS A 35 -12.36 5.78 -4.77
C LYS A 35 -13.57 6.33 -5.54
N SER A 36 -14.23 5.51 -6.35
CA SER A 36 -15.42 5.92 -7.11
C SER A 36 -16.68 6.02 -6.26
N PHE A 37 -16.70 5.46 -5.05
CA PHE A 37 -17.84 5.60 -4.13
C PHE A 37 -18.12 7.05 -3.72
N GLY A 38 -17.13 7.95 -3.85
CA GLY A 38 -17.31 9.39 -3.66
C GLY A 38 -18.39 10.01 -4.54
N VAL A 39 -18.76 9.39 -5.67
CA VAL A 39 -19.86 9.85 -6.54
C VAL A 39 -21.21 9.81 -5.83
N PHE A 40 -21.46 8.82 -4.97
CA PHE A 40 -22.72 8.69 -4.23
C PHE A 40 -22.88 9.75 -3.12
N TYR A 41 -21.82 10.48 -2.78
CA TYR A 41 -21.82 11.44 -1.69
C TYR A 41 -22.86 12.55 -1.88
N ALA A 42 -22.95 13.13 -3.09
CA ALA A 42 -23.89 14.20 -3.38
C ALA A 42 -25.35 13.72 -3.25
N GLU A 43 -25.65 12.55 -3.83
CA GLU A 43 -26.98 11.95 -3.79
C GLU A 43 -27.43 11.56 -2.37
N PHE A 44 -26.54 10.96 -1.57
CA PHE A 44 -26.88 10.62 -0.19
C PHE A 44 -27.15 11.85 0.65
N ARG A 45 -26.44 12.94 0.40
CA ARG A 45 -26.70 14.21 1.06
C ARG A 45 -28.09 14.76 0.70
N GLU A 46 -28.47 14.71 -0.58
CA GLU A 46 -29.78 15.17 -1.03
C GLU A 46 -30.93 14.31 -0.50
N VAL A 47 -30.78 12.98 -0.49
CA VAL A 47 -31.85 12.05 -0.08
C VAL A 47 -32.02 11.99 1.44
N PHE A 48 -30.92 11.92 2.20
CA PHE A 48 -30.99 11.76 3.65
C PHE A 48 -31.03 13.10 4.39
N GLN A 49 -30.71 14.23 3.74
CA GLN A 49 -30.70 15.57 4.33
C GLN A 49 -29.86 15.66 5.62
N GLU A 50 -28.81 14.84 5.72
CA GLU A 50 -27.87 14.80 6.83
C GLU A 50 -26.66 15.71 6.57
N SER A 51 -25.87 15.96 7.61
CA SER A 51 -24.66 16.78 7.50
C SER A 51 -23.60 16.18 6.56
N ALA A 52 -22.71 17.02 6.02
CA ALA A 52 -21.62 16.60 5.15
C ALA A 52 -20.72 15.56 5.86
N GLY A 53 -20.39 15.81 7.13
CA GLY A 53 -19.59 14.88 7.93
C GLY A 53 -20.24 13.52 8.17
N MET A 54 -21.57 13.47 8.38
CA MET A 54 -22.27 12.20 8.54
C MET A 54 -22.35 11.41 7.24
N THR A 55 -22.49 12.09 6.10
CA THR A 55 -22.56 11.45 4.78
C THR A 55 -21.20 10.91 4.34
N SER A 56 -20.12 11.65 4.58
CA SER A 56 -18.77 11.22 4.22
C SER A 56 -18.30 10.01 5.04
N PHE A 57 -18.88 9.81 6.24
CA PHE A 57 -18.61 8.70 7.14
C PHE A 57 -18.80 7.32 6.48
N ILE A 58 -19.69 7.18 5.48
CA ILE A 58 -19.86 5.91 4.74
C ILE A 58 -18.56 5.53 4.04
N SER A 59 -18.01 6.44 3.23
CA SER A 59 -16.77 6.24 2.48
C SER A 59 -15.56 6.08 3.40
N SER A 60 -15.59 6.74 4.56
CA SER A 60 -14.55 6.64 5.59
C SER A 60 -14.53 5.29 6.26
N ILE A 61 -15.70 4.76 6.67
CA ILE A 61 -15.78 3.40 7.21
C ILE A 61 -15.33 2.42 6.13
N LEU A 62 -15.78 2.57 4.88
CA LEU A 62 -15.40 1.68 3.78
C LEU A 62 -13.87 1.63 3.59
N GLY A 63 -13.21 2.79 3.49
CA GLY A 63 -11.75 2.87 3.33
C GLY A 63 -10.98 2.47 4.58
N GLY A 64 -11.46 2.84 5.76
CA GLY A 64 -10.87 2.46 7.03
C GLY A 64 -10.90 0.95 7.25
N MET A 65 -12.05 0.32 6.99
CA MET A 65 -12.22 -1.14 7.10
C MET A 65 -11.36 -1.90 6.07
N LEU A 66 -11.25 -1.38 4.83
CA LEU A 66 -10.37 -1.97 3.82
C LEU A 66 -8.93 -2.14 4.34
N LEU A 67 -8.40 -1.11 4.99
CA LEU A 67 -6.99 -1.05 5.41
C LEU A 67 -6.75 -1.63 6.81
N MET A 68 -7.62 -1.35 7.78
CA MET A 68 -7.50 -1.87 9.15
C MET A 68 -7.67 -3.38 9.20
N CYS A 69 -8.57 -3.95 8.38
CA CYS A 69 -8.76 -5.40 8.34
C CYS A 69 -7.70 -6.15 7.52
N SER A 70 -6.74 -5.44 6.90
CA SER A 70 -5.73 -6.06 6.02
C SER A 70 -4.82 -7.06 6.75
N VAL A 71 -4.54 -6.82 8.04
CA VAL A 71 -3.76 -7.71 8.90
C VAL A 71 -4.48 -9.03 9.13
N PHE A 72 -5.78 -8.95 9.44
CA PHE A 72 -6.65 -10.12 9.62
C PHE A 72 -6.81 -10.89 8.30
N ALA A 73 -7.00 -10.18 7.20
CA ALA A 73 -7.08 -10.76 5.86
C ALA A 73 -5.78 -11.51 5.49
N GLY A 74 -4.62 -10.93 5.80
CA GLY A 74 -3.31 -11.54 5.60
C GLY A 74 -3.13 -12.80 6.44
N ALA A 75 -3.44 -12.73 7.73
CA ALA A 75 -3.39 -13.88 8.64
C ALA A 75 -4.32 -15.01 8.18
N LEU A 76 -5.56 -14.71 7.81
CA LEU A 76 -6.52 -15.69 7.31
C LEU A 76 -6.06 -16.36 6.00
N SER A 77 -5.36 -15.60 5.14
CA SER A 77 -4.80 -16.13 3.89
C SER A 77 -3.66 -17.10 4.12
N ASN A 78 -2.91 -16.93 5.21
CA ASN A 78 -1.85 -17.86 5.61
C ASN A 78 -2.42 -19.17 6.16
N LEU A 79 -3.57 -19.13 6.85
CA LEU A 79 -4.20 -20.31 7.44
C LEU A 79 -5.00 -21.18 6.45
N THR A 80 -5.60 -20.57 5.42
CA THR A 80 -6.55 -21.27 4.55
C THR A 80 -6.02 -21.41 3.12
N SER A 81 -6.06 -20.32 2.36
CA SER A 81 -5.46 -20.16 1.03
C SER A 81 -5.82 -18.78 0.52
N CYS A 82 -4.90 -18.07 -0.15
CA CYS A 82 -5.22 -16.79 -0.82
C CYS A 82 -6.45 -16.88 -1.73
N ARG A 83 -6.64 -18.01 -2.43
CA ARG A 83 -7.78 -18.23 -3.32
C ARG A 83 -9.12 -18.17 -2.59
N THR A 84 -9.25 -18.91 -1.49
CA THR A 84 -10.50 -19.00 -0.74
C THR A 84 -10.85 -17.64 -0.14
N VAL A 85 -9.86 -16.96 0.44
CA VAL A 85 -10.07 -15.65 1.09
C VAL A 85 -10.57 -14.60 0.10
N ILE A 86 -10.00 -14.54 -1.11
CA ILE A 86 -10.43 -13.60 -2.14
C ILE A 86 -11.85 -13.89 -2.63
N ILE A 87 -12.20 -15.17 -2.86
CA ILE A 87 -13.56 -15.56 -3.27
C ILE A 87 -14.56 -15.19 -2.18
N THR A 88 -14.27 -15.51 -0.92
CA THR A 88 -15.15 -15.14 0.20
C THR A 88 -15.28 -13.63 0.34
N GLY A 89 -14.20 -12.86 0.14
CA GLY A 89 -14.23 -11.40 0.17
C GLY A 89 -15.10 -10.79 -0.93
N GLY A 90 -15.04 -11.33 -2.15
CA GLY A 90 -15.89 -10.92 -3.28
C GLY A 90 -17.38 -11.17 -3.02
N VAL A 91 -17.73 -12.31 -2.42
CA VAL A 91 -19.12 -12.61 -2.03
C VAL A 91 -19.59 -11.70 -0.89
N ILE A 92 -18.77 -11.53 0.16
CA ILE A 92 -19.12 -10.68 1.32
C ILE A 92 -19.34 -9.23 0.88
N SER A 93 -18.47 -8.70 0.02
CA SER A 93 -18.60 -7.34 -0.50
C SER A 93 -19.83 -7.15 -1.39
N ALA A 94 -20.14 -8.12 -2.25
CA ALA A 94 -21.37 -8.10 -3.04
C ALA A 94 -22.62 -8.14 -2.15
N VAL A 95 -22.64 -8.99 -1.10
CA VAL A 95 -23.74 -9.06 -0.14
C VAL A 95 -23.91 -7.72 0.60
N GLY A 96 -22.82 -7.06 1.02
CA GLY A 96 -22.89 -5.73 1.65
C GLY A 96 -23.58 -4.69 0.77
N LEU A 97 -23.21 -4.64 -0.51
CA LEU A 97 -23.83 -3.74 -1.48
C LEU A 97 -25.29 -4.10 -1.79
N VAL A 98 -25.63 -5.38 -1.91
CA VAL A 98 -27.02 -5.84 -2.12
C VAL A 98 -27.90 -5.50 -0.91
N VAL A 99 -27.42 -5.71 0.32
CA VAL A 99 -28.15 -5.36 1.55
C VAL A 99 -28.42 -3.86 1.62
N SER A 100 -27.54 -3.04 1.06
CA SER A 100 -27.68 -1.58 1.00
C SER A 100 -28.91 -1.13 0.21
N PHE A 101 -29.44 -1.95 -0.71
CA PHE A 101 -30.69 -1.67 -1.43
C PHE A 101 -31.88 -1.45 -0.46
N PHE A 102 -31.92 -2.21 0.63
CA PHE A 102 -32.97 -2.13 1.64
C PHE A 102 -32.71 -1.03 2.69
N ALA A 103 -31.68 -0.20 2.50
CA ALA A 103 -31.37 0.89 3.43
C ALA A 103 -32.49 1.95 3.45
N ARG A 104 -33.00 2.20 4.66
CA ARG A 104 -33.97 3.27 4.97
C ARG A 104 -33.36 4.37 5.82
N THR A 105 -32.20 4.13 6.43
CA THR A 105 -31.49 5.06 7.33
C THR A 105 -30.01 5.08 6.99
N MET A 106 -29.33 6.19 7.29
CA MET A 106 -27.89 6.36 7.09
C MET A 106 -27.07 5.33 7.88
N THR A 107 -27.51 5.01 9.09
CA THR A 107 -26.87 3.98 9.93
C THR A 107 -26.86 2.61 9.26
N HIS A 108 -27.90 2.26 8.49
CA HIS A 108 -27.90 1.00 7.75
C HIS A 108 -26.83 0.98 6.66
N LEU A 109 -26.54 2.12 6.02
CA LEU A 109 -25.46 2.27 5.04
C LEU A 109 -24.06 2.20 5.70
N PHE A 110 -23.90 2.70 6.93
CA PHE A 110 -22.64 2.53 7.67
C PHE A 110 -22.29 1.06 7.87
N PHE A 111 -23.27 0.23 8.24
CA PHE A 111 -23.05 -1.20 8.45
C PHE A 111 -22.91 -1.98 7.14
N SER A 112 -23.79 -1.73 6.16
CA SER A 112 -23.82 -2.47 4.90
C SER A 112 -22.69 -2.07 3.97
N VAL A 113 -22.65 -0.81 3.52
CA VAL A 113 -21.58 -0.30 2.65
C VAL A 113 -20.27 -0.15 3.42
N GLY A 114 -20.29 0.48 4.58
CA GLY A 114 -19.04 0.76 5.30
C GLY A 114 -18.36 -0.51 5.80
N VAL A 115 -18.98 -1.17 6.77
CA VAL A 115 -18.37 -2.31 7.49
C VAL A 115 -18.32 -3.56 6.63
N LEU A 116 -19.46 -4.02 6.11
CA LEU A 116 -19.56 -5.32 5.44
C LEU A 116 -18.84 -5.32 4.09
N THR A 117 -19.07 -4.30 3.25
CA THR A 117 -18.35 -4.17 1.97
C THR A 117 -16.86 -3.89 2.20
N GLY A 118 -16.50 -3.00 3.14
CA GLY A 118 -15.10 -2.68 3.43
C GLY A 118 -14.30 -3.90 3.92
N PHE A 119 -14.89 -4.72 4.79
CA PHE A 119 -14.29 -5.97 5.22
C PHE A 119 -14.11 -6.96 4.05
N GLY A 120 -15.12 -7.13 3.20
CA GLY A 120 -15.05 -7.98 2.02
C GLY A 120 -13.94 -7.54 1.04
N LEU A 121 -13.83 -6.23 0.79
CA LEU A 121 -12.77 -5.67 -0.05
C LEU A 121 -11.38 -5.86 0.57
N SER A 122 -11.25 -5.82 1.91
CA SER A 122 -9.99 -6.11 2.63
C SER A 122 -9.50 -7.54 2.40
N LEU A 123 -10.43 -8.51 2.49
CA LEU A 123 -10.18 -9.92 2.20
C LEU A 123 -9.77 -10.16 0.75
N MET A 124 -10.15 -9.27 -0.18
CA MET A 124 -9.66 -9.34 -1.56
C MET A 124 -8.26 -8.73 -1.70
N HIS A 125 -8.06 -7.54 -1.13
CA HIS A 125 -6.86 -6.74 -1.36
C HIS A 125 -5.58 -7.38 -0.80
N SER A 126 -5.58 -7.71 0.49
CA SER A 126 -4.38 -8.18 1.21
C SER A 126 -3.76 -9.46 0.59
N PRO A 127 -4.51 -10.58 0.41
CA PRO A 127 -3.95 -11.79 -0.19
C PRO A 127 -3.53 -11.62 -1.65
N SER A 128 -4.18 -10.72 -2.40
CA SER A 128 -3.83 -10.48 -3.81
C SER A 128 -2.45 -9.84 -3.97
N MET A 129 -2.02 -9.06 -2.98
CA MET A 129 -0.69 -8.46 -2.92
C MET A 129 0.34 -9.47 -2.40
N ALA A 130 -0.01 -10.25 -1.37
CA ALA A 130 0.88 -11.23 -0.77
C ALA A 130 1.31 -12.35 -1.75
N ILE A 131 0.41 -12.80 -2.62
CA ILE A 131 0.70 -13.90 -3.56
C ILE A 131 1.76 -13.54 -4.61
N ILE A 132 1.90 -12.26 -4.99
CA ILE A 132 2.93 -11.80 -5.94
C ILE A 132 4.33 -12.07 -5.36
N GLY A 133 4.51 -11.82 -4.05
CA GLY A 133 5.75 -12.10 -3.32
C GLY A 133 6.15 -13.58 -3.32
N ARG A 134 5.18 -14.49 -3.44
CA ARG A 134 5.45 -15.93 -3.53
C ARG A 134 5.86 -16.39 -4.93
N TYR A 135 5.37 -15.71 -5.98
CA TYR A 135 5.64 -16.07 -7.37
C TYR A 135 6.90 -15.41 -7.93
N PHE A 136 7.23 -14.20 -7.47
CA PHE A 136 8.34 -13.42 -7.99
C PHE A 136 9.29 -13.01 -6.87
N GLY A 137 10.55 -13.42 -6.99
CA GLY A 137 11.64 -12.94 -6.15
C GLY A 137 12.41 -11.84 -6.87
N ARG A 138 13.10 -12.18 -7.97
CA ARG A 138 13.96 -11.23 -8.69
C ARG A 138 13.17 -10.13 -9.40
N ARG A 139 11.95 -10.43 -9.87
CA ARG A 139 11.09 -9.48 -10.61
C ARG A 139 9.92 -8.95 -9.77
N HIS A 140 10.00 -9.06 -8.44
CA HIS A 140 8.93 -8.70 -7.52
C HIS A 140 8.41 -7.27 -7.72
N ALA A 141 9.31 -6.27 -7.79
CA ALA A 141 8.93 -4.87 -7.91
C ALA A 141 8.15 -4.58 -9.21
N THR A 142 8.57 -5.18 -10.33
CA THR A 142 7.87 -5.04 -11.62
C THR A 142 6.50 -5.73 -11.59
N ALA A 143 6.44 -6.95 -11.06
CA ALA A 143 5.19 -7.71 -10.95
C ALA A 143 4.18 -7.01 -10.03
N ASN A 144 4.63 -6.52 -8.88
CA ASN A 144 3.83 -5.73 -7.96
C ASN A 144 3.38 -4.41 -8.59
N GLY A 145 4.28 -3.71 -9.28
CA GLY A 145 3.95 -2.49 -10.02
C GLY A 145 2.80 -2.70 -11.01
N VAL A 146 2.92 -3.71 -11.89
CA VAL A 146 1.86 -4.06 -12.85
C VAL A 146 0.58 -4.46 -12.14
N GLY A 147 0.63 -5.32 -11.13
CA GLY A 147 -0.54 -5.75 -10.36
C GLY A 147 -1.27 -4.60 -9.65
N VAL A 148 -0.57 -3.52 -9.32
CA VAL A 148 -1.15 -2.36 -8.63
C VAL A 148 -1.69 -1.31 -9.60
N CYS A 149 -1.18 -1.24 -10.84
CA CYS A 149 -1.67 -0.30 -11.87
C CYS A 149 -3.19 -0.39 -12.11
N GLY A 150 -3.81 -1.54 -11.81
CA GLY A 150 -5.25 -1.73 -11.91
C GLY A 150 -6.06 -0.72 -11.10
N SER A 151 -5.54 -0.21 -9.97
CA SER A 151 -6.26 0.75 -9.13
C SER A 151 -6.58 2.07 -9.83
N GLY A 152 -5.64 2.58 -10.65
CA GLY A 152 -5.83 3.83 -11.41
C GLY A 152 -6.86 3.66 -12.51
N ILE A 153 -6.78 2.54 -13.24
CA ILE A 153 -7.73 2.20 -14.31
C ILE A 153 -9.13 1.96 -13.73
N GLY A 154 -9.24 1.33 -12.55
CA GLY A 154 -10.52 1.14 -11.86
C GLY A 154 -11.15 2.46 -11.46
N THR A 155 -10.36 3.37 -10.88
CA THR A 155 -10.85 4.71 -10.51
C THR A 155 -11.33 5.50 -11.72
N PHE A 156 -10.58 5.41 -12.83
CA PHE A 156 -10.93 6.05 -14.10
C PHE A 156 -12.23 5.50 -14.71
N ALA A 157 -12.37 4.17 -14.76
CA ALA A 157 -13.50 3.52 -15.42
C ALA A 157 -14.77 3.56 -14.56
N PHE A 158 -14.65 3.37 -13.24
CA PHE A 158 -15.81 3.22 -12.37
C PHE A 158 -16.44 4.55 -11.97
N ALA A 159 -15.70 5.66 -11.91
CA ALA A 159 -16.31 6.95 -11.53
C ALA A 159 -17.38 7.42 -12.54
N PRO A 160 -17.12 7.45 -13.87
CA PRO A 160 -18.16 7.76 -14.86
C PRO A 160 -19.26 6.71 -14.90
N LEU A 161 -18.91 5.42 -14.74
CA LEU A 161 -19.90 4.35 -14.70
C LEU A 161 -20.87 4.52 -13.53
N TYR A 162 -20.37 4.85 -12.34
CA TYR A 162 -21.21 5.04 -11.15
C TYR A 162 -22.11 6.25 -11.31
N GLN A 163 -21.60 7.35 -11.87
CA GLN A 163 -22.41 8.53 -12.18
C GLN A 163 -23.55 8.17 -13.15
N PHE A 164 -23.24 7.48 -14.25
CA PHE A 164 -24.24 7.04 -15.22
C PHE A 164 -25.30 6.13 -14.60
N LEU A 165 -24.88 5.17 -13.76
CA LEU A 165 -25.81 4.27 -13.06
C LEU A 165 -26.70 5.02 -12.07
N VAL A 166 -26.16 6.02 -11.39
CA VAL A 166 -26.91 6.89 -10.48
C VAL A 166 -27.94 7.72 -11.24
N ASP A 167 -27.55 8.32 -12.37
CA ASP A 167 -28.42 9.19 -13.16
C ASP A 167 -29.59 8.40 -13.78
N GLU A 168 -29.35 7.16 -14.24
CA GLU A 168 -30.35 6.34 -14.94
C GLU A 168 -31.22 5.48 -13.99
N PHE A 169 -30.63 4.87 -12.96
CA PHE A 169 -31.31 3.90 -12.09
C PHE A 169 -31.52 4.40 -10.65
N GLY A 170 -31.05 5.61 -10.32
CA GLY A 170 -31.00 6.14 -8.97
C GLY A 170 -29.99 5.41 -8.08
N TRP A 171 -29.74 5.93 -6.87
CA TRP A 171 -28.71 5.39 -5.98
C TRP A 171 -28.98 3.93 -5.56
N ARG A 172 -30.25 3.53 -5.34
CA ARG A 172 -30.59 2.15 -4.95
C ARG A 172 -30.32 1.14 -6.06
N GLY A 173 -30.77 1.43 -7.28
CA GLY A 173 -30.53 0.58 -8.44
C GLY A 173 -29.05 0.51 -8.80
N ALA A 174 -28.35 1.66 -8.72
CA ALA A 174 -26.92 1.74 -8.92
C ALA A 174 -26.14 0.85 -7.95
N LEU A 175 -26.42 0.88 -6.64
CA LEU A 175 -25.73 0.02 -5.65
C LEU A 175 -25.91 -1.48 -5.95
N LEU A 176 -27.09 -1.89 -6.43
CA LEU A 176 -27.36 -3.28 -6.79
C LEU A 176 -26.52 -3.73 -8.01
N ILE A 177 -26.43 -2.88 -9.03
CA ILE A 177 -25.61 -3.16 -10.23
C ILE A 177 -24.13 -3.14 -9.87
N VAL A 178 -23.71 -2.18 -9.05
CA VAL A 178 -22.34 -2.05 -8.56
C VAL A 178 -21.93 -3.27 -7.71
N ALA A 179 -22.84 -3.94 -7.02
CA ALA A 179 -22.55 -5.19 -6.30
C ALA A 179 -22.00 -6.31 -7.19
N GLY A 180 -22.35 -6.31 -8.48
CA GLY A 180 -21.80 -7.27 -9.46
C GLY A 180 -20.31 -7.06 -9.75
N ILE A 181 -19.79 -5.84 -9.56
CA ILE A 181 -18.39 -5.50 -9.82
C ILE A 181 -17.45 -6.28 -8.89
N PRO A 182 -17.49 -6.14 -7.55
CA PRO A 182 -16.60 -6.88 -6.67
C PRO A 182 -16.86 -8.39 -6.68
N LEU A 183 -18.05 -8.85 -7.11
CA LEU A 183 -18.35 -10.28 -7.29
C LEU A 183 -17.44 -10.93 -8.36
N ASN A 184 -16.98 -10.16 -9.36
CA ASN A 184 -15.95 -10.62 -10.31
C ASN A 184 -14.61 -10.96 -9.63
N GLY A 185 -14.42 -10.55 -8.38
CA GLY A 185 -13.36 -11.01 -7.50
C GLY A 185 -13.33 -12.54 -7.36
N CYS A 186 -14.47 -13.22 -7.48
CA CYS A 186 -14.54 -14.68 -7.45
C CYS A 186 -13.79 -15.33 -8.62
N VAL A 187 -13.92 -14.75 -9.82
CA VAL A 187 -13.21 -15.20 -11.03
C VAL A 187 -11.71 -14.96 -10.87
N CYS A 188 -11.33 -13.77 -10.40
CA CYS A 188 -9.93 -13.42 -10.15
C CYS A 188 -9.30 -14.32 -9.07
N GLY A 189 -10.05 -14.61 -8.00
CA GLY A 189 -9.64 -15.54 -6.95
C GLY A 189 -9.47 -16.96 -7.46
N ALA A 190 -10.32 -17.43 -8.37
CA ALA A 190 -10.20 -18.75 -8.99
C ALA A 190 -8.90 -18.91 -9.82
N MET A 191 -8.43 -17.82 -10.43
CA MET A 191 -7.16 -17.79 -11.19
C MET A 191 -5.92 -17.80 -10.29
N MET A 192 -6.07 -17.42 -9.01
CA MET A 192 -4.98 -17.45 -8.04
C MET A 192 -4.69 -18.89 -7.60
N ARG A 193 -3.57 -19.43 -8.07
CA ARG A 193 -3.14 -20.77 -7.72
C ARG A 193 -2.22 -20.72 -6.49
N PRO A 194 -2.62 -21.32 -5.35
CA PRO A 194 -1.78 -21.36 -4.17
C PRO A 194 -0.54 -22.23 -4.45
N ILE A 195 0.63 -21.69 -4.12
CA ILE A 195 1.92 -22.39 -4.14
C ILE A 195 2.43 -22.49 -2.71
N HIS A 196 2.95 -23.68 -2.37
CA HIS A 196 3.57 -23.93 -1.08
C HIS A 196 5.08 -23.91 -1.29
N LEU A 197 5.75 -22.95 -0.65
CA LEU A 197 7.21 -22.90 -0.61
C LEU A 197 7.70 -23.84 0.50
N LYS A 198 8.87 -24.47 0.35
CA LYS A 198 9.39 -25.37 1.41
C LYS A 198 9.61 -24.67 2.75
N GLU A 199 9.79 -23.35 2.75
CA GLU A 199 9.85 -22.51 3.96
C GLU A 199 8.53 -22.56 4.74
N ASP A 200 7.39 -22.66 4.04
CA ASP A 200 6.09 -22.80 4.69
C ASP A 200 5.92 -24.12 5.47
N CYS A 201 6.69 -25.16 5.13
CA CYS A 201 6.63 -26.45 5.81
C CYS A 201 7.46 -26.50 7.11
N LYS A 202 8.24 -25.46 7.41
CA LYS A 202 9.12 -25.41 8.59
C LYS A 202 8.53 -24.62 9.76
N GLU A 203 7.55 -23.76 9.51
CA GLU A 203 6.94 -22.88 10.50
C GLU A 203 5.53 -23.36 10.83
N GLU A 204 5.17 -23.43 12.10
CA GLU A 204 3.81 -23.77 12.51
C GLU A 204 2.84 -22.63 12.18
N GLU A 205 1.64 -22.95 11.66
CA GLU A 205 0.63 -21.98 11.23
C GLU A 205 0.26 -20.96 12.33
N GLY A 206 0.30 -21.36 13.60
CA GLY A 206 0.05 -20.48 14.75
C GLY A 206 1.14 -19.43 14.98
N GLU A 207 2.39 -19.74 14.63
CA GLU A 207 3.54 -18.85 14.80
C GLU A 207 3.46 -17.66 13.83
N LYS A 208 3.03 -17.92 12.58
CA LYS A 208 2.78 -16.88 11.55
C LYS A 208 1.67 -15.90 11.94
N VAL A 209 0.62 -16.38 12.60
CA VAL A 209 -0.48 -15.52 13.08
C VAL A 209 0.02 -14.66 14.24
N MET A 210 0.76 -15.25 15.19
CA MET A 210 1.29 -14.51 16.33
C MET A 210 2.32 -13.45 15.89
N GLU A 211 3.14 -13.75 14.89
CA GLU A 211 4.06 -12.80 14.29
C GLU A 211 3.31 -11.65 13.59
N ALA A 212 2.20 -11.92 12.91
CA ALA A 212 1.39 -10.86 12.28
C ALA A 212 0.87 -9.82 13.30
N PHE A 213 0.60 -10.23 14.55
CA PHE A 213 0.09 -9.38 15.63
C PHE A 213 1.16 -8.89 16.62
N ASP A 214 2.43 -8.86 16.21
CA ASP A 214 3.52 -8.45 17.10
C ASP A 214 3.50 -6.95 17.45
N VAL A 215 2.81 -6.63 18.55
CA VAL A 215 2.69 -5.27 19.13
C VAL A 215 4.01 -4.69 19.62
N THR A 216 5.06 -5.51 19.79
CA THR A 216 6.34 -5.00 20.31
C THR A 216 6.99 -4.02 19.34
N LEU A 217 6.60 -4.06 18.06
CA LEU A 217 7.10 -3.15 17.03
C LEU A 217 6.65 -1.70 17.27
N LEU A 218 5.47 -1.51 17.82
CA LEU A 218 4.94 -0.18 18.16
C LEU A 218 5.74 0.50 19.29
N LYS A 219 6.54 -0.26 20.05
CA LYS A 219 7.46 0.28 21.06
C LYS A 219 8.76 0.80 20.44
N HIS A 220 9.08 0.42 19.19
CA HIS A 220 10.26 0.88 18.49
C HIS A 220 10.06 2.31 17.99
N ARG A 221 10.78 3.28 18.56
CA ARG A 221 10.58 4.72 18.32
C ARG A 221 10.61 5.10 16.82
N PRO A 222 11.61 4.72 16.00
CA PRO A 222 11.62 5.06 14.57
C PRO A 222 10.40 4.54 13.81
N PHE A 223 9.95 3.33 14.13
CA PHE A 223 8.78 2.73 13.50
C PHE A 223 7.49 3.45 13.90
N LEU A 224 7.34 3.79 15.19
CA LEU A 224 6.19 4.55 15.68
C LEU A 224 6.13 5.95 15.06
N VAL A 225 7.26 6.66 14.98
CA VAL A 225 7.35 7.99 14.34
C VAL A 225 6.96 7.89 12.86
N TYR A 226 7.41 6.85 12.15
CA TYR A 226 6.99 6.58 10.79
C TYR A 226 5.48 6.32 10.67
N CYS A 227 4.89 5.50 11.56
CA CYS A 227 3.44 5.24 11.58
C CYS A 227 2.61 6.51 11.85
N VAL A 228 3.09 7.40 12.73
CA VAL A 228 2.44 8.70 12.99
C VAL A 228 2.52 9.62 11.77
N SER A 229 3.67 9.64 11.07
CA SER A 229 3.81 10.36 9.80
C SER A 229 2.87 9.79 8.73
N LEU A 230 2.84 8.47 8.59
CA LEU A 230 1.94 7.77 7.68
C LEU A 230 0.47 8.14 7.95
N PHE A 231 0.06 8.12 9.22
CA PHE A 231 -1.29 8.56 9.62
C PHE A 231 -1.58 9.99 9.17
N GLY A 232 -0.69 10.95 9.43
CA GLY A 232 -0.91 12.35 9.03
C GLY A 232 -0.96 12.55 7.51
N THR A 233 -0.09 11.87 6.76
CA THR A 233 -0.08 11.92 5.29
C THR A 233 -1.38 11.35 4.72
N SER A 234 -1.82 10.20 5.22
CA SER A 234 -3.02 9.50 4.77
C SER A 234 -4.30 10.24 5.18
N LEU A 235 -4.28 10.89 6.34
CA LEU A 235 -5.40 11.70 6.84
C LEU A 235 -5.69 12.82 5.84
N GLY A 236 -4.68 13.63 5.48
CA GLY A 236 -4.85 14.70 4.49
C GLY A 236 -5.16 14.16 3.09
N SER A 237 -4.52 13.08 2.66
CA SER A 237 -4.75 12.51 1.33
C SER A 237 -6.17 11.96 1.15
N SER A 238 -6.77 11.40 2.20
CA SER A 238 -8.15 10.89 2.17
C SER A 238 -9.21 11.99 2.03
N MET A 239 -8.94 13.22 2.50
CA MET A 239 -9.87 14.35 2.41
C MET A 239 -10.15 14.79 0.97
N ILE A 240 -9.14 14.72 0.09
CA ILE A 240 -9.27 15.14 -1.31
C ILE A 240 -10.27 14.25 -2.06
N PHE A 241 -10.22 12.93 -1.85
CA PHE A 241 -11.03 12.00 -2.62
C PHE A 241 -12.54 12.23 -2.47
N VAL A 242 -12.98 12.75 -1.32
CA VAL A 242 -14.40 13.01 -1.07
C VAL A 242 -14.82 14.42 -1.51
N HIS A 243 -13.96 15.43 -1.35
CA HIS A 243 -14.34 16.82 -1.61
C HIS A 243 -13.88 17.41 -2.94
N LEU A 244 -13.00 16.75 -3.68
CA LEU A 244 -12.50 17.27 -4.95
C LEU A 244 -13.61 17.53 -5.96
N VAL A 245 -14.49 16.54 -6.19
CA VAL A 245 -15.59 16.67 -7.16
C VAL A 245 -16.59 17.74 -6.70
N ALA A 246 -16.95 17.73 -5.42
CA ALA A 246 -17.87 18.70 -4.84
C ALA A 246 -17.32 20.13 -4.90
N HIS A 247 -16.01 20.33 -4.66
CA HIS A 247 -15.35 21.61 -4.80
C HIS A 247 -15.34 22.08 -6.27
N ALA A 248 -14.98 21.22 -7.22
CA ALA A 248 -14.98 21.57 -8.64
C ALA A 248 -16.38 21.99 -9.12
N GLN A 249 -17.43 21.29 -8.68
CA GLN A 249 -18.82 21.67 -8.96
C GLN A 249 -19.21 22.99 -8.29
N HIS A 250 -18.77 23.24 -7.05
CA HIS A 250 -19.00 24.50 -6.34
C HIS A 250 -18.35 25.72 -7.02
N VAL A 251 -17.20 25.52 -7.69
CA VAL A 251 -16.55 26.54 -8.52
C VAL A 251 -17.30 26.78 -9.85
N GLY A 252 -18.33 25.99 -10.15
CA GLY A 252 -19.20 26.13 -11.32
C GLY A 252 -18.87 25.16 -12.47
N MET A 253 -18.07 24.12 -12.22
CA MET A 253 -17.79 23.10 -13.25
C MET A 253 -18.95 22.13 -13.39
N GLU A 254 -19.19 21.69 -14.63
CA GLU A 254 -20.17 20.66 -14.92
C GLU A 254 -19.80 19.32 -14.24
N LYS A 255 -20.82 18.50 -13.94
CA LYS A 255 -20.65 17.23 -13.20
C LYS A 255 -19.62 16.29 -13.86
N THR A 256 -19.68 16.16 -15.19
CA THR A 256 -18.83 15.24 -15.94
C THR A 256 -17.34 15.63 -15.93
N PRO A 257 -16.94 16.88 -16.29
CA PRO A 257 -15.56 17.34 -16.11
C PRO A 257 -15.05 17.25 -14.67
N ALA A 258 -15.89 17.54 -13.67
CA ALA A 258 -15.50 17.43 -12.27
C ALA A 258 -15.13 15.99 -11.87
N ALA A 259 -15.89 14.99 -12.33
CA ALA A 259 -15.58 13.58 -12.12
C ALA A 259 -14.27 13.14 -12.83
N PHE A 260 -13.96 13.72 -13.99
CA PHE A 260 -12.70 13.44 -14.70
C PHE A 260 -11.45 13.88 -13.93
N LEU A 261 -11.54 14.81 -12.96
CA LEU A 261 -10.40 15.19 -12.13
C LEU A 261 -9.88 14.03 -11.27
N LEU A 262 -10.77 13.23 -10.68
CA LEU A 262 -10.40 12.02 -9.94
C LEU A 262 -9.74 10.98 -10.85
N SER A 263 -10.24 10.89 -12.07
CA SER A 263 -9.71 10.01 -13.12
C SER A 263 -8.27 10.38 -13.51
N ILE A 264 -8.00 11.68 -13.71
CA ILE A 264 -6.67 12.20 -13.99
C ILE A 264 -5.72 11.94 -12.82
N LEU A 265 -6.16 12.22 -11.59
CA LEU A 265 -5.40 11.92 -10.37
C LEU A 265 -5.01 10.43 -10.32
N GLY A 266 -5.97 9.53 -10.54
CA GLY A 266 -5.75 8.09 -10.49
C GLY A 266 -4.79 7.57 -11.56
N ILE A 267 -4.86 8.08 -12.80
CA ILE A 267 -3.92 7.72 -13.87
C ILE A 267 -2.52 8.23 -13.53
N SER A 268 -2.40 9.50 -13.13
CA SER A 268 -1.11 10.08 -12.76
C SER A 268 -0.46 9.33 -11.59
N GLU A 269 -1.24 8.91 -10.60
CA GLU A 269 -0.80 8.06 -9.49
C GLU A 269 -0.34 6.67 -9.97
N ALA A 270 -1.08 6.02 -10.87
CA ALA A 270 -0.71 4.70 -11.39
C ALA A 270 0.61 4.76 -12.19
N VAL A 271 0.81 5.78 -13.01
CA VAL A 271 2.04 5.96 -13.80
C VAL A 271 3.23 6.36 -12.92
N SER A 272 2.99 7.17 -11.89
CA SER A 272 4.06 7.68 -11.03
C SER A 272 4.60 6.63 -10.06
N ARG A 273 3.83 5.61 -9.65
CA ARG A 273 4.29 4.57 -8.71
C ARG A 273 5.49 3.76 -9.23
N PRO A 274 5.47 3.14 -10.42
CA PRO A 274 6.65 2.47 -10.97
C PRO A 274 7.82 3.44 -11.18
N LEU A 275 7.52 4.67 -11.61
CA LEU A 275 8.53 5.70 -11.83
C LEU A 275 9.28 6.07 -10.54
N HIS A 276 8.57 6.30 -9.44
CA HIS A 276 9.17 6.59 -8.13
C HIS A 276 9.87 5.38 -7.53
N GLY A 277 9.34 4.17 -7.75
CA GLY A 277 10.03 2.92 -7.38
C GLY A 277 11.42 2.86 -8.03
N TRP A 278 11.45 2.97 -9.36
CA TRP A 278 12.70 2.98 -10.14
C TRP A 278 13.63 4.16 -9.80
N LEU A 279 13.06 5.37 -9.67
CA LEU A 279 13.83 6.58 -9.38
C LEU A 279 14.45 6.50 -7.98
N SER A 280 13.71 6.02 -6.99
CA SER A 280 14.21 5.88 -5.63
C SER A 280 15.43 4.94 -5.58
N ASP A 281 15.48 3.90 -6.41
CA ASP A 281 16.57 2.91 -6.42
C ASP A 281 17.85 3.43 -7.11
N ARG A 282 17.72 4.38 -8.04
CA ARG A 282 18.85 4.99 -8.77
C ARG A 282 19.46 6.18 -8.04
N VAL A 283 18.64 6.91 -7.30
CA VAL A 283 19.04 8.15 -6.64
C VAL A 283 19.77 7.82 -5.34
N HIS A 284 20.98 8.36 -5.17
CA HIS A 284 21.84 8.14 -3.99
C HIS A 284 21.41 8.96 -2.75
N ILE A 285 20.14 9.38 -2.69
CA ILE A 285 19.56 10.13 -1.58
C ILE A 285 18.95 9.14 -0.59
N SER A 286 19.00 9.47 0.70
CA SER A 286 18.29 8.67 1.71
C SER A 286 16.81 8.53 1.32
N LYS A 287 16.31 7.30 1.37
CA LYS A 287 14.89 7.01 1.06
C LYS A 287 13.96 7.83 1.96
N LEU A 288 14.37 8.17 3.18
CA LEU A 288 13.63 9.03 4.11
C LEU A 288 13.46 10.45 3.55
N TYR A 289 14.54 11.08 3.08
CA TYR A 289 14.47 12.42 2.49
C TYR A 289 13.65 12.43 1.20
N TYR A 290 13.76 11.38 0.39
CA TYR A 290 12.93 11.23 -0.80
C TYR A 290 11.43 11.19 -0.44
N TYR A 291 11.07 10.44 0.59
CA TYR A 291 9.69 10.39 1.12
C TYR A 291 9.24 11.76 1.67
N MET A 292 10.09 12.46 2.42
CA MET A 292 9.79 13.81 2.93
C MET A 292 9.51 14.82 1.80
N VAL A 293 10.33 14.83 0.74
CA VAL A 293 10.12 15.70 -0.43
C VAL A 293 8.78 15.39 -1.10
N GLY A 294 8.43 14.10 -1.22
CA GLY A 294 7.12 13.66 -1.70
C GLY A 294 5.96 14.24 -0.91
N ASN A 295 6.02 14.11 0.42
CA ASN A 295 4.99 14.63 1.32
C ASN A 295 4.89 16.16 1.30
N ILE A 296 6.02 16.87 1.23
CA ILE A 296 6.01 18.34 1.11
C ILE A 296 5.35 18.76 -0.21
N GLY A 297 5.64 18.06 -1.31
CA GLY A 297 4.97 18.27 -2.60
C GLY A 297 3.44 18.09 -2.50
N LEU A 298 2.99 17.02 -1.83
CA LEU A 298 1.57 16.78 -1.57
C LEU A 298 0.91 17.88 -0.71
N ALA A 299 1.62 18.38 0.30
CA ALA A 299 1.12 19.45 1.16
C ALA A 299 0.93 20.77 0.38
N ILE A 300 1.93 21.15 -0.43
CA ILE A 300 1.88 22.36 -1.26
C ILE A 300 0.71 22.28 -2.25
N LEU A 301 0.53 21.12 -2.90
CA LEU A 301 -0.55 20.95 -3.87
C LEU A 301 -1.94 20.99 -3.23
N ASN A 302 -2.11 20.45 -2.01
CA ASN A 302 -3.36 20.61 -1.27
C ASN A 302 -3.70 22.09 -1.04
N ILE A 303 -2.72 22.87 -0.62
CA ILE A 303 -2.90 24.31 -0.41
C ILE A 303 -3.16 25.03 -1.75
N ALA A 304 -2.60 24.54 -2.86
CA ALA A 304 -2.77 25.12 -4.19
C ALA A 304 -4.16 24.88 -4.83
N ILE A 305 -4.84 23.76 -4.50
CA ILE A 305 -6.13 23.38 -5.12
C ILE A 305 -7.18 24.50 -5.05
N PRO A 306 -7.45 25.14 -3.89
CA PRO A 306 -8.42 26.24 -3.79
C PRO A 306 -8.14 27.45 -4.70
N PHE A 307 -6.90 27.64 -5.13
CA PHE A 307 -6.52 28.71 -6.05
C PHE A 307 -6.81 28.36 -7.52
N GLY A 308 -7.02 27.08 -7.82
CA GLY A 308 -7.39 26.57 -9.14
C GLY A 308 -8.84 26.87 -9.51
N ARG A 309 -9.13 28.11 -9.93
CA ARG A 309 -10.49 28.52 -10.36
C ARG A 309 -10.87 28.05 -11.77
N THR A 310 -9.92 27.49 -12.53
CA THR A 310 -10.13 27.01 -13.90
C THR A 310 -9.97 25.49 -13.97
N TYR A 311 -10.69 24.85 -14.90
CA TYR A 311 -10.56 23.40 -15.13
C TYR A 311 -9.10 23.01 -15.41
N THR A 312 -8.41 23.75 -16.29
CA THR A 312 -7.00 23.52 -16.59
C THR A 312 -6.10 23.64 -15.36
N GLY A 313 -6.36 24.61 -14.48
CA GLY A 313 -5.61 24.77 -13.22
C GLY A 313 -5.76 23.56 -12.29
N LEU A 314 -6.99 23.06 -12.14
CA LEU A 314 -7.25 21.85 -11.35
C LEU A 314 -6.64 20.59 -11.99
N VAL A 315 -6.69 20.46 -13.32
CA VAL A 315 -6.06 19.34 -14.05
C VAL A 315 -4.55 19.31 -13.77
N VAL A 316 -3.86 20.45 -13.86
CA VAL A 316 -2.43 20.54 -13.54
C VAL A 316 -2.17 20.14 -12.08
N CYS A 317 -2.99 20.61 -11.15
CA CYS A 317 -2.89 20.21 -9.74
C CYS A 317 -3.08 18.70 -9.56
N MET A 318 -4.05 18.07 -10.24
CA MET A 318 -4.31 16.63 -10.13
C MET A 318 -3.20 15.77 -10.71
N VAL A 319 -2.60 16.18 -11.83
CA VAL A 319 -1.45 15.48 -12.42
C VAL A 319 -0.26 15.51 -11.48
N LEU A 320 0.07 16.69 -10.94
CA LEU A 320 1.16 16.84 -9.99
C LEU A 320 0.86 16.11 -8.67
N TYR A 321 -0.39 16.12 -8.21
CA TYR A 321 -0.80 15.44 -6.99
C TYR A 321 -0.65 13.93 -7.14
N GLY A 322 -1.14 13.36 -8.24
CA GLY A 322 -0.94 11.95 -8.57
C GLY A 322 0.54 11.59 -8.70
N PHE A 323 1.37 12.49 -9.24
CA PHE A 323 2.82 12.29 -9.27
C PHE A 323 3.42 12.12 -7.86
N PHE A 324 3.22 13.08 -6.95
CA PHE A 324 3.76 12.99 -5.60
C PHE A 324 3.08 11.91 -4.73
N SER A 325 1.80 11.64 -4.94
CA SER A 325 1.05 10.57 -4.23
C SER A 325 1.58 9.17 -4.57
N GLY A 326 2.08 8.98 -5.79
CA GLY A 326 2.74 7.74 -6.17
C GLY A 326 4.06 7.51 -5.43
N SER A 327 4.77 8.56 -5.02
CA SER A 327 5.98 8.44 -4.19
C SER A 327 5.65 7.82 -2.82
N PHE A 328 4.65 8.38 -2.15
CA PHE A 328 4.13 7.93 -0.86
C PHE A 328 3.79 6.42 -0.90
N ASN A 329 2.98 6.04 -1.88
CA ASN A 329 2.53 4.66 -2.06
C ASN A 329 3.65 3.68 -2.47
N ALA A 330 4.65 4.13 -3.23
CA ALA A 330 5.76 3.29 -3.66
C ALA A 330 6.74 2.99 -2.51
N LEU A 331 6.90 3.95 -1.59
CA LEU A 331 7.86 3.86 -0.49
C LEU A 331 7.29 3.25 0.79
N LEU A 332 5.98 3.04 0.92
CA LEU A 332 5.34 2.45 2.11
C LEU A 332 6.05 1.17 2.57
N ALA A 333 6.12 0.15 1.72
CA ALA A 333 6.77 -1.13 2.06
C ALA A 333 8.28 -0.99 2.27
N VAL A 334 8.94 -0.06 1.57
CA VAL A 334 10.38 0.20 1.70
C VAL A 334 10.71 0.82 3.06
N MET A 335 9.94 1.83 3.48
CA MET A 335 10.07 2.49 4.77
C MET A 335 9.78 1.54 5.92
N VAL A 336 8.69 0.76 5.82
CA VAL A 336 8.37 -0.28 6.79
C VAL A 336 9.58 -1.20 6.97
N ARG A 337 10.14 -1.75 5.89
CA ARG A 337 11.31 -2.64 5.95
C ARG A 337 12.52 -2.01 6.64
N ILE A 338 12.78 -0.72 6.41
CA ILE A 338 13.91 -0.01 7.04
C ILE A 338 13.72 0.07 8.56
N TYR A 339 12.51 0.29 9.04
CA TYR A 339 12.24 0.52 10.46
C TYR A 339 11.75 -0.72 11.23
N SER A 340 11.25 -1.76 10.54
CA SER A 340 10.71 -2.98 11.15
C SER A 340 11.70 -4.14 11.25
N SER A 341 12.89 -4.03 10.64
CA SER A 341 13.78 -5.16 10.35
C SER A 341 13.20 -6.17 9.35
N ILE A 342 14.07 -6.94 8.68
CA ILE A 342 13.71 -7.85 7.58
C ILE A 342 12.81 -9.00 8.04
N SER A 343 13.00 -9.50 9.27
CA SER A 343 12.20 -10.61 9.80
C SER A 343 10.76 -10.21 10.09
N ARG A 344 10.48 -8.95 10.44
CA ARG A 344 9.16 -8.51 10.94
C ARG A 344 8.40 -7.62 9.95
N ILE A 345 8.72 -7.69 8.65
CA ILE A 345 8.09 -6.85 7.61
C ILE A 345 6.57 -7.08 7.55
N SER A 346 6.12 -8.33 7.68
CA SER A 346 4.68 -8.67 7.62
C SER A 346 3.89 -7.95 8.72
N SER A 347 4.35 -8.06 9.97
CA SER A 347 3.77 -7.34 11.11
C SER A 347 3.86 -5.82 10.95
N GLY A 348 5.03 -5.33 10.52
CA GLY A 348 5.26 -3.90 10.31
C GLY A 348 4.35 -3.29 9.25
N LEU A 349 4.12 -3.99 8.15
CA LEU A 349 3.20 -3.53 7.11
C LEU A 349 1.77 -3.57 7.63
N GLY A 350 1.42 -4.60 8.39
CA GLY A 350 0.10 -4.69 9.02
C GLY A 350 -0.21 -3.50 9.93
N TRP A 351 0.69 -3.19 10.88
CA TRP A 351 0.52 -2.03 11.75
C TRP A 351 0.51 -0.71 10.98
N ALA A 352 1.37 -0.55 9.96
CA ALA A 352 1.36 0.63 9.10
C ALA A 352 -0.01 0.83 8.42
N LEU A 353 -0.59 -0.24 7.87
CA LEU A 353 -1.92 -0.22 7.24
C LEU A 353 -3.05 0.06 8.26
N VAL A 354 -2.91 -0.36 9.52
CA VAL A 354 -3.87 0.00 10.58
C VAL A 354 -3.86 1.51 10.86
N PHE A 355 -2.67 2.13 10.95
CA PHE A 355 -2.57 3.59 11.08
C PHE A 355 -3.11 4.31 9.84
N GLU A 356 -2.81 3.80 8.65
CA GLU A 356 -3.37 4.31 7.40
C GLU A 356 -4.89 4.23 7.38
N GLY A 357 -5.46 3.08 7.77
CA GLY A 357 -6.90 2.88 7.83
C GLY A 357 -7.59 3.77 8.87
N ALA A 358 -6.99 3.97 10.05
CA ALA A 358 -7.50 4.92 11.03
C ALA A 358 -7.52 6.35 10.48
N ALA A 359 -6.54 6.72 9.66
CA ALA A 359 -6.52 8.02 8.99
C ALA A 359 -7.64 8.15 7.94
N PHE A 360 -7.88 7.11 7.13
CA PHE A 360 -8.99 7.08 6.16
C PHE A 360 -10.37 7.10 6.83
N LEU A 361 -10.49 6.55 8.05
CA LEU A 361 -11.72 6.60 8.83
C LEU A 361 -12.03 8.01 9.34
N LEU A 362 -11.00 8.81 9.64
CA LEU A 362 -11.14 10.14 10.25
C LEU A 362 -11.08 11.28 9.23
N GLY A 363 -10.42 11.10 8.09
CA GLY A 363 -10.17 12.19 7.15
C GLY A 363 -11.45 12.77 6.54
N PRO A 364 -12.27 11.98 5.82
CA PRO A 364 -13.47 12.52 5.20
C PRO A 364 -14.52 13.11 6.16
N PRO A 365 -14.74 12.61 7.40
CA PRO A 365 -15.67 13.22 8.34
C PRO A 365 -15.12 14.54 8.87
N ILE A 366 -13.83 14.62 9.18
CA ILE A 366 -13.18 15.90 9.55
C ILE A 366 -13.33 16.91 8.43
N ALA A 367 -13.10 16.51 7.17
CA ALA A 367 -13.31 17.38 6.04
C ALA A 367 -14.78 17.82 5.95
N GLY A 368 -15.72 16.88 6.06
CA GLY A 368 -17.16 17.15 6.00
C GLY A 368 -17.63 18.12 7.09
N TRP A 369 -17.22 17.92 8.34
CA TRP A 369 -17.52 18.85 9.43
C TRP A 369 -16.90 20.22 9.24
N LEU A 370 -15.72 20.29 8.64
CA LEU A 370 -15.09 21.57 8.32
C LEU A 370 -15.89 22.33 7.26
N TYR A 371 -16.45 21.62 6.28
CA TYR A 371 -17.41 22.18 5.34
C TYR A 371 -18.70 22.60 6.04
N ASP A 372 -19.29 21.77 6.91
CA ASP A 372 -20.52 22.10 7.65
C ASP A 372 -20.34 23.38 8.51
N ALA A 373 -19.16 23.56 9.12
CA ALA A 373 -18.86 24.71 9.96
C ALA A 373 -18.58 26.01 9.19
N THR A 374 -18.07 25.93 7.96
CA THR A 374 -17.56 27.10 7.22
C THR A 374 -18.34 27.42 5.94
N GLY A 375 -19.11 26.45 5.42
CA GLY A 375 -19.77 26.52 4.11
C GLY A 375 -18.82 26.48 2.92
N ASN A 376 -17.51 26.30 3.12
CA ASN A 376 -16.50 26.35 2.06
C ASN A 376 -15.63 25.08 2.04
N TYR A 377 -15.49 24.46 0.87
CA TYR A 377 -14.62 23.29 0.67
C TYR A 377 -13.13 23.63 0.77
N ASP A 378 -12.73 24.89 0.54
CA ASP A 378 -11.34 25.33 0.56
C ASP A 378 -10.63 24.99 1.88
N MET A 379 -11.35 25.11 3.00
CA MET A 379 -10.82 24.85 4.33
C MET A 379 -10.42 23.39 4.51
N SER A 380 -11.12 22.45 3.86
CA SER A 380 -10.75 21.02 3.86
C SER A 380 -9.38 20.79 3.23
N PHE A 381 -9.08 21.50 2.14
CA PHE A 381 -7.80 21.37 1.44
C PHE A 381 -6.65 22.03 2.22
N TYR A 382 -6.90 23.18 2.86
CA TYR A 382 -5.90 23.78 3.75
C TYR A 382 -5.59 22.88 4.96
N ALA A 383 -6.61 22.33 5.60
CA ALA A 383 -6.44 21.38 6.69
C ALA A 383 -5.67 20.14 6.25
N ALA A 384 -6.02 19.56 5.10
CA ALA A 384 -5.31 18.43 4.51
C ALA A 384 -3.82 18.74 4.25
N GLY A 385 -3.51 19.90 3.67
CA GLY A 385 -2.14 20.35 3.44
C GLY A 385 -1.34 20.51 4.73
N ILE A 386 -1.95 21.07 5.78
CA ILE A 386 -1.32 21.23 7.10
C ILE A 386 -1.04 19.86 7.73
N PHE A 387 -1.98 18.93 7.71
CA PHE A 387 -1.76 17.58 8.27
C PHE A 387 -0.62 16.85 7.55
N ILE A 388 -0.57 16.93 6.22
CA ILE A 388 0.52 16.33 5.43
C ILE A 388 1.86 17.02 5.74
N PHE A 389 1.88 18.35 5.83
CA PHE A 389 3.11 19.08 6.17
C PHE A 389 3.64 18.71 7.56
N LEU A 390 2.76 18.72 8.58
CA LEU A 390 3.11 18.30 9.94
C LEU A 390 3.62 16.85 9.95
N SER A 391 3.03 15.97 9.13
CA SER A 391 3.48 14.59 9.01
C SER A 391 4.91 14.46 8.46
N ALA A 392 5.33 15.36 7.56
CA ALA A 392 6.71 15.41 7.08
C ALA A 392 7.66 15.96 8.15
N VAL A 393 7.22 16.95 8.94
CA VAL A 393 8.01 17.51 10.05
C VAL A 393 8.27 16.47 11.14
N VAL A 394 7.28 15.64 11.48
CA VAL A 394 7.40 14.57 12.48
C VAL A 394 8.55 13.61 12.14
N LEU A 395 8.84 13.38 10.85
CA LEU A 395 9.93 12.49 10.43
C LEU A 395 11.32 13.00 10.78
N PHE A 396 11.52 14.29 11.05
CA PHE A 396 12.81 14.81 11.55
C PHE A 396 13.15 14.29 12.95
N LEU A 397 12.18 13.73 13.69
CA LEU A 397 12.43 13.09 14.98
C LEU A 397 13.14 11.73 14.83
N ILE A 398 13.23 11.19 13.61
CA ILE A 398 14.01 9.97 13.35
C ILE A 398 15.49 10.37 13.30
N PRO A 399 16.35 9.84 14.21
CA PRO A 399 17.76 10.17 14.20
C PRO A 399 18.41 9.77 12.87
N CYS A 400 19.18 10.68 12.25
CA CYS A 400 19.96 10.42 11.03
C CYS A 400 20.94 9.22 11.13
N SER A 401 21.17 8.72 12.34
CA SER A 401 22.10 7.64 12.68
C SER A 401 21.39 6.33 13.01
N THR A 402 20.81 5.65 12.02
CA THR A 402 20.55 4.20 12.09
C THR A 402 21.00 3.52 10.78
N PRO A 403 21.52 2.28 10.84
CA PRO A 403 22.83 1.93 10.29
C PRO A 403 22.82 1.57 8.81
N ARG A 404 23.97 1.75 8.15
CA ARG A 404 24.36 1.05 6.92
C ARG A 404 24.32 -0.48 7.15
N GLY A 405 23.17 -1.10 6.95
CA GLY A 405 23.03 -2.55 6.85
C GLY A 405 23.31 -3.02 5.42
N SER A 406 24.53 -3.46 5.17
CA SER A 406 24.94 -4.37 4.09
C SER A 406 24.40 -4.09 2.67
N SER A 407 25.09 -3.22 1.94
CA SER A 407 25.21 -3.32 0.49
C SER A 407 26.06 -4.56 0.13
N SER A 408 25.47 -5.75 0.20
CA SER A 408 25.98 -6.94 -0.48
C SER A 408 24.81 -7.70 -1.10
N ILE A 409 24.22 -7.12 -2.13
CA ILE A 409 23.45 -7.89 -3.11
C ILE A 409 24.49 -8.47 -4.06
N GLY A 410 24.70 -9.78 -3.96
CA GLY A 410 25.60 -10.53 -4.81
C GLY A 410 25.23 -10.41 -6.28
N SER A 411 26.19 -9.95 -7.08
CA SER A 411 26.34 -10.33 -8.47
C SER A 411 26.76 -11.80 -8.52
N ALA A 412 25.81 -12.72 -8.40
CA ALA A 412 26.01 -14.08 -8.86
C ALA A 412 25.95 -14.08 -10.40
N THR A 413 27.07 -13.72 -11.03
CA THR A 413 27.35 -14.11 -12.42
C THR A 413 27.88 -15.53 -12.37
N SER A 414 26.99 -16.46 -12.70
CA SER A 414 27.29 -17.83 -13.08
C SER A 414 28.00 -17.84 -14.42
N GLU A 415 29.22 -18.38 -14.50
CA GLU A 415 29.79 -19.04 -15.68
C GLU A 415 30.76 -20.15 -15.22
N PRO A 416 30.98 -21.19 -16.04
CA PRO A 416 31.03 -22.57 -15.57
C PRO A 416 32.44 -23.15 -15.39
N ASN A 417 32.49 -24.26 -14.63
CA ASN A 417 33.63 -25.18 -14.50
C ASN A 417 34.22 -25.57 -15.86
N GLN A 418 35.56 -25.49 -15.99
CA GLN A 418 36.38 -26.52 -16.66
C GLN A 418 37.89 -26.34 -16.38
N ASP A 419 38.48 -27.43 -15.85
CA ASP A 419 39.80 -28.02 -16.12
C ASP A 419 41.13 -27.29 -15.80
N GLY A 420 42.03 -28.02 -15.13
CA GLY A 420 43.47 -27.94 -15.43
C GLY A 420 44.48 -27.82 -14.27
N ILE A 421 44.85 -28.97 -13.67
CA ILE A 421 46.24 -29.46 -13.48
C ILE A 421 47.26 -28.63 -12.64
N LYS A 422 47.84 -29.31 -11.63
CA LYS A 422 49.02 -28.97 -10.79
C LYS A 422 50.31 -28.73 -11.60
N ILE A 423 51.28 -27.96 -11.03
CA ILE A 423 52.77 -28.13 -11.04
C ILE A 423 53.38 -26.88 -10.33
N VAL A 424 53.93 -26.97 -9.10
CA VAL A 424 55.34 -27.25 -8.69
C VAL A 424 56.35 -26.11 -8.98
N ALA A 425 56.99 -25.62 -7.89
CA ALA A 425 58.43 -25.30 -7.71
C ALA A 425 58.82 -23.88 -7.25
N PHE A 426 59.40 -23.83 -6.04
CA PHE A 426 60.67 -23.19 -5.63
C PHE A 426 61.26 -22.03 -6.46
N ARG A 427 61.63 -20.92 -5.80
CA ARG A 427 63.05 -20.51 -5.58
C ARG A 427 63.21 -19.32 -4.63
N ASN A 428 64.24 -19.44 -3.79
CA ASN A 428 64.79 -18.49 -2.83
C ASN A 428 65.21 -17.12 -3.40
N LEU A 429 65.12 -16.10 -2.54
CA LEU A 429 66.06 -14.99 -2.27
C LEU A 429 65.39 -14.19 -1.11
N GLY A 430 65.88 -14.11 0.12
CA GLY A 430 67.25 -14.10 0.60
C GLY A 430 67.63 -12.67 0.98
N THR A 431 67.28 -12.23 2.19
CA THR A 431 68.06 -11.28 3.03
C THR A 431 67.44 -11.23 4.43
N GLU A 432 68.06 -11.94 5.37
CA GLU A 432 67.96 -11.67 6.80
C GLU A 432 69.00 -10.60 7.19
N THR A 433 68.60 -9.67 8.05
CA THR A 433 69.36 -9.21 9.23
C THR A 433 68.28 -8.81 10.26
N GLY A 434 68.23 -9.28 11.50
CA GLY A 434 69.21 -9.88 12.38
C GLY A 434 69.05 -9.18 13.73
N LYS A 435 68.37 -9.82 14.69
CA LYS A 435 68.42 -9.49 16.12
C LYS A 435 68.04 -10.73 16.94
N SER A 436 69.08 -11.44 17.37
CA SER A 436 69.06 -12.45 18.42
C SER A 436 68.99 -11.77 19.80
N ASP A 437 68.23 -12.36 20.73
CA ASP A 437 68.74 -12.71 22.06
C ASP A 437 67.68 -13.53 22.83
N SER A 438 68.04 -14.76 23.19
CA SER A 438 67.40 -15.52 24.27
C SER A 438 68.47 -16.36 24.97
N SER A 439 68.69 -16.06 26.25
CA SER A 439 69.58 -16.75 27.18
C SER A 439 68.86 -17.93 27.88
N GLY A 440 69.65 -18.86 28.40
CA GLY A 440 69.25 -19.87 29.40
C GLY A 440 69.52 -21.31 28.96
N GLN A 441 70.78 -21.76 29.06
CA GLN A 441 71.32 -22.56 30.18
C GLN A 441 70.96 -24.06 30.13
N SER A 442 72.01 -24.89 30.09
CA SER A 442 71.95 -26.31 30.44
C SER A 442 73.09 -26.69 31.38
N ASN A 443 72.73 -27.66 32.23
CA ASN A 443 73.51 -28.59 33.04
C ASN A 443 73.98 -28.24 34.46
N PRO A 444 73.62 -29.08 35.46
CA PRO A 444 74.27 -29.18 36.75
C PRO A 444 75.43 -30.18 36.71
N GLY A 445 76.42 -29.97 37.58
CA GLY A 445 77.50 -30.91 37.87
C GLY A 445 77.29 -31.62 39.22
N PHE A 446 77.87 -32.81 39.34
CA PHE A 446 78.00 -33.60 40.56
C PHE A 446 79.46 -33.53 41.06
N GLU A 447 79.61 -33.41 42.40
CA GLU A 447 80.75 -33.73 43.29
C GLU A 447 82.04 -32.90 43.10
N GLU A 448 82.69 -32.34 44.13
CA GLU A 448 82.81 -32.64 45.58
C GLU A 448 82.49 -31.47 46.52
#